data_AF-R4W6N8-F1
#
_entry.id   AF-R4W6N8-F1
#
_cell.length_a   1.000
_cell.length_b   1.000
_cell.length_c   1.000
_cell.angle_alpha   90.00
_cell.angle_beta   90.00
_cell.angle_gamma   90.00
#
_symmetry.space_group_name_H-M   'P 1'
#
loop_
_entity.id
_entity.type
_entity.pdbx_description
1 polymer ?
#
loop_
_entity_poly.entity_id
_entity_poly.type
_entity_poly.pdbx_seq_one_letter_code
_entity_poly.pdbx_strand_id
1 'polypeptide(L)'
;MLTVPEGVLERFRAFSLYNSPYRAHDDGSAIDLYPSAETGSNAPAAPSPVAGEVVSVERVRAPPKPYAPEHDVLLAVDTQQADGSAQYSTENDDAPIARILHVDPTEEDGVEVGDRVSVGDSLGQPIRAGFFAPWVGHHLHLGFRERDADLRRAAGSRPVSPATTVEAVPWDGRGTVVETADTYAVLDRPLHPDPGERFAAIAGSIGSSIDEVLDSATASGHDAATASGHDAATDAGLGSTDSAARAVALDGGLPHYDHGGLLGRQIDHGEEPVSLLGARIGTVSGRTAAWDDPTVLVEREGFDPTPIQGLSLAASRDDLGTKLICPDLSLAVGETVRVRIR
;
A
#
# COMPACT_ATOMS: atom_id res chain seq x y z
N MET A 1 16.42 -0.61 6.27
CA MET A 1 15.05 -0.17 5.92
C MET A 1 14.81 1.19 6.58
N LEU A 2 14.12 2.11 5.90
CA LEU A 2 13.81 3.46 6.41
C LEU A 2 12.37 3.52 6.87
N THR A 3 12.12 4.15 8.01
CA THR A 3 10.81 4.18 8.64
C THR A 3 10.17 5.56 8.50
N VAL A 4 8.97 5.63 7.91
CA VAL A 4 8.18 6.87 7.80
C VAL A 4 7.36 7.05 9.08
N PRO A 5 7.62 8.11 9.89
CA PRO A 5 6.94 8.28 11.17
C PRO A 5 5.43 8.43 11.03
N GLU A 6 4.68 7.95 12.03
CA GLU A 6 3.21 8.05 12.07
C GLU A 6 2.72 9.49 11.93
N GLY A 7 3.32 10.44 12.65
CA GLY A 7 2.95 11.86 12.54
C GLY A 7 3.24 12.51 11.17
N VAL A 8 4.02 11.86 10.29
CA VAL A 8 4.10 12.23 8.87
C VAL A 8 2.91 11.64 8.12
N LEU A 9 2.63 10.35 8.32
CA LEU A 9 1.56 9.62 7.63
C LEU A 9 0.18 10.23 7.93
N GLU A 10 -0.09 10.64 9.17
CA GLU A 10 -1.36 11.26 9.59
C GLU A 10 -1.73 12.55 8.84
N ARG A 11 -0.77 13.16 8.12
CA ARG A 11 -1.01 14.33 7.26
C ARG A 11 -1.63 13.97 5.90
N PHE A 12 -1.71 12.68 5.61
CA PHE A 12 -2.22 12.13 4.37
C PHE A 12 -3.46 11.29 4.66
N ARG A 13 -4.47 11.39 3.80
CA ARG A 13 -5.70 10.61 3.93
C ARG A 13 -5.48 9.12 3.65
N ALA A 14 -4.44 8.79 2.89
CA ALA A 14 -4.11 7.43 2.52
C ALA A 14 -2.63 7.29 2.17
N PHE A 15 -2.12 6.06 2.18
CA PHE A 15 -0.83 5.73 1.62
C PHE A 15 -0.82 4.33 0.99
N SER A 16 0.15 4.09 0.11
CA SER A 16 0.42 2.76 -0.44
C SER A 16 1.90 2.54 -0.68
N LEU A 17 2.39 1.34 -0.39
CA LEU A 17 3.73 0.87 -0.72
C LEU A 17 3.77 0.09 -2.04
N TYR A 18 2.64 -0.42 -2.52
CA TYR A 18 2.59 -1.37 -3.64
C TYR A 18 1.60 -0.99 -4.77
N ASN A 19 0.77 0.04 -4.62
CA ASN A 19 -0.27 0.40 -5.61
C ASN A 19 0.24 1.40 -6.66
N SER A 20 1.32 1.05 -7.34
CA SER A 20 1.99 1.93 -8.29
C SER A 20 2.70 1.13 -9.39
N PRO A 21 2.79 1.64 -10.63
CA PRO A 21 3.53 0.98 -11.70
C PRO A 21 5.06 1.14 -11.59
N TYR A 22 5.53 1.92 -10.60
CA TYR A 22 6.94 2.20 -10.43
C TYR A 22 7.65 1.01 -9.78
N ARG A 23 8.77 0.57 -10.36
CA ARG A 23 9.59 -0.55 -9.84
C ARG A 23 9.91 -0.47 -8.34
N ALA A 24 10.03 0.73 -7.77
CA ALA A 24 10.28 0.88 -6.33
C ALA A 24 9.13 0.34 -5.46
N HIS A 25 7.94 0.14 -6.03
CA HIS A 25 6.79 -0.45 -5.35
C HIS A 25 6.77 -1.98 -5.44
N ASP A 26 7.56 -2.61 -6.32
CA ASP A 26 7.63 -4.08 -6.42
C ASP A 26 8.12 -4.72 -5.11
N ASP A 27 8.92 -3.99 -4.31
CA ASP A 27 9.50 -4.44 -3.05
C ASP A 27 9.26 -3.47 -1.87
N GLY A 28 8.36 -2.50 -2.05
CA GLY A 28 8.04 -1.46 -1.06
C GLY A 28 9.22 -0.52 -0.72
N SER A 29 10.08 -0.25 -1.70
CA SER A 29 11.18 0.74 -1.63
C SER A 29 10.75 2.18 -1.96
N ALA A 30 9.45 2.41 -2.05
CA ALA A 30 8.82 3.73 -2.07
C ALA A 30 7.45 3.67 -1.39
N ILE A 31 6.92 4.85 -1.08
CA ILE A 31 5.57 5.05 -0.54
C ILE A 31 4.89 6.18 -1.30
N ASP A 32 3.68 5.92 -1.79
CA ASP A 32 2.80 6.92 -2.37
C ASP A 32 1.90 7.47 -1.26
N LEU A 33 1.96 8.78 -1.04
CA LEU A 33 1.26 9.50 0.02
C LEU A 33 0.17 10.37 -0.59
N TYR A 34 -1.09 10.14 -0.23
CA TYR A 34 -2.24 10.84 -0.82
C TYR A 34 -2.65 12.01 0.07
N PRO A 35 -2.47 13.28 -0.36
CA PRO A 35 -2.82 14.44 0.44
C PRO A 35 -4.32 14.43 0.78
N SER A 36 -4.66 14.86 1.99
CA SER A 36 -6.06 15.05 2.37
C SER A 36 -6.62 16.25 1.61
N ALA A 37 -7.75 16.07 0.93
CA ALA A 37 -8.42 17.16 0.21
C ALA A 37 -9.24 18.07 1.15
N GLU A 38 -8.98 18.08 2.46
CA GLU A 38 -9.90 18.63 3.46
C GLU A 38 -10.36 20.04 3.10
N THR A 39 -11.63 20.13 2.72
CA THR A 39 -12.33 21.34 2.35
C THR A 39 -12.36 22.28 3.55
N GLY A 40 -11.55 23.33 3.52
CA GLY A 40 -11.47 24.35 4.56
C GLY A 40 -10.26 24.26 5.50
N SER A 41 -9.36 23.30 5.29
CA SER A 41 -8.04 23.32 5.93
C SER A 41 -7.08 24.23 5.15
N ASN A 42 -6.22 24.99 5.84
CA ASN A 42 -5.06 25.66 5.23
C ASN A 42 -3.93 24.66 4.89
N ALA A 43 -4.23 23.37 4.76
CA ALA A 43 -3.22 22.35 4.49
C ALA A 43 -2.73 22.50 3.04
N PRO A 44 -1.42 22.43 2.78
CA PRO A 44 -0.90 22.46 1.42
C PRO A 44 -1.44 21.31 0.58
N ALA A 45 -1.61 21.55 -0.72
CA ALA A 45 -2.01 20.51 -1.67
C ALA A 45 -0.92 19.43 -1.84
N ALA A 46 0.35 19.78 -1.60
CA ALA A 46 1.50 18.86 -1.59
C ALA A 46 2.35 19.09 -0.32
N PRO A 47 1.94 18.59 0.85
CA PRO A 47 2.67 18.79 2.10
C PRO A 47 3.95 17.93 2.10
N SER A 48 5.08 18.52 2.51
CA SER A 48 6.36 17.82 2.54
C SER A 48 6.34 16.67 3.55
N PRO A 49 6.68 15.43 3.15
CA PRO A 49 6.80 14.31 4.08
C PRO A 49 8.14 14.28 4.84
N VAL A 50 9.05 15.22 4.52
CA VAL A 50 10.40 15.27 5.08
C VAL A 50 10.77 16.69 5.50
N ALA A 51 11.63 16.82 6.50
CA ALA A 51 12.35 18.06 6.77
C ALA A 51 13.77 18.01 6.19
N GLY A 52 14.27 19.14 5.69
CA GLY A 52 15.60 19.18 5.07
C GLY A 52 15.84 20.38 4.15
N GLU A 53 16.92 20.32 3.39
CA GLU A 53 17.27 21.31 2.37
C GLU A 53 16.99 20.75 0.97
N VAL A 54 16.34 21.54 0.11
CA VAL A 54 16.13 21.17 -1.29
C VAL A 54 17.46 21.25 -2.02
N VAL A 55 17.99 20.11 -2.46
CA VAL A 55 19.31 20.02 -3.12
C VAL A 55 19.21 19.83 -4.62
N SER A 56 18.06 19.43 -5.16
CA SER A 56 17.85 19.31 -6.61
C SER A 56 16.37 19.41 -6.99
N VAL A 57 16.10 20.05 -8.13
CA VAL A 57 14.80 20.10 -8.80
C VAL A 57 15.01 19.80 -10.27
N GLU A 58 14.51 18.67 -10.75
CA GLU A 58 14.80 18.19 -12.10
C GLU A 58 13.53 17.79 -12.85
N ARG A 59 13.36 18.30 -14.07
CA ARG A 59 12.27 17.85 -14.94
C ARG A 59 12.56 16.48 -15.52
N VAL A 60 11.56 15.60 -15.48
CA VAL A 60 11.60 14.24 -16.04
C VAL A 60 10.51 14.13 -17.09
N ARG A 61 10.85 13.70 -18.31
CA ARG A 61 9.85 13.53 -19.37
C ARG A 61 8.88 12.41 -19.00
N ALA A 62 7.58 12.72 -19.01
CA ALA A 62 6.53 11.75 -18.77
C ALA A 62 6.05 11.11 -20.09
N PRO A 63 5.47 9.90 -20.05
CA PRO A 63 4.78 9.32 -21.19
C PRO A 63 3.69 10.28 -21.70
N PRO A 64 3.59 10.52 -23.02
CA PRO A 64 2.60 11.44 -23.54
C PRO A 64 1.18 10.90 -23.29
N LYS A 65 0.38 11.68 -22.57
CA LYS A 65 -1.05 11.43 -22.33
C LYS A 65 -1.83 12.73 -22.56
N PRO A 66 -3.05 12.69 -23.15
CA PRO A 66 -3.84 13.89 -23.41
C PRO A 66 -4.17 14.72 -22.15
N TYR A 67 -4.20 14.08 -20.99
CA TYR A 67 -4.56 14.69 -19.70
C TYR A 67 -3.36 15.10 -18.83
N ALA A 68 -2.13 14.80 -19.27
CA ALA A 68 -0.93 14.99 -18.44
C ALA A 68 0.02 16.02 -19.07
N PRO A 69 0.76 16.80 -18.25
CA PRO A 69 1.85 17.63 -18.76
C PRO A 69 2.96 16.77 -19.38
N GLU A 70 3.79 17.37 -20.23
CA GLU A 70 4.92 16.69 -20.88
C GLU A 70 5.98 16.21 -19.86
N HIS A 71 6.10 16.93 -18.74
CA HIS A 71 7.11 16.68 -17.72
C HIS A 71 6.48 16.47 -16.36
N ASP A 72 7.07 15.55 -15.62
CA ASP A 72 6.99 15.43 -14.18
C ASP A 72 8.25 16.05 -13.55
N VAL A 73 8.32 16.10 -12.24
CA VAL A 73 9.47 16.67 -11.51
C VAL A 73 10.01 15.68 -10.50
N LEU A 74 11.34 15.56 -10.45
CA LEU A 74 12.09 14.94 -9.37
C LEU A 74 12.65 16.02 -8.46
N LEU A 75 12.07 16.12 -7.27
CA LEU A 75 12.55 16.94 -6.17
C LEU A 75 13.42 16.08 -5.25
N ALA A 76 14.61 16.58 -4.88
CA ALA A 76 15.49 15.92 -3.93
C ALA A 76 15.71 16.81 -2.71
N VAL A 77 15.49 16.24 -1.52
CA VAL A 77 15.67 16.91 -0.23
C VAL A 77 16.73 16.16 0.58
N ASP A 78 17.78 16.88 0.96
CA ASP A 78 18.75 16.40 1.93
C ASP A 78 18.16 16.47 3.33
N THR A 79 17.97 15.31 3.96
CA THR A 79 17.29 15.20 5.26
C THR A 79 18.19 15.53 6.46
N GLN A 80 19.48 15.85 6.25
CA GLN A 80 20.31 16.37 7.34
C GLN A 80 19.83 17.73 7.79
N GLN A 81 19.63 17.84 9.10
CA GLN A 81 19.44 19.12 9.76
C GLN A 81 20.78 19.79 10.00
N ALA A 82 20.75 21.10 10.22
CA ALA A 82 21.95 21.91 10.42
C ALA A 82 22.73 21.54 11.69
N ASP A 83 22.06 20.94 12.69
CA ASP A 83 22.68 20.43 13.91
C ASP A 83 23.24 19.00 13.79
N GLY A 84 23.17 18.42 12.59
CA GLY A 84 23.61 17.06 12.29
C GLY A 84 22.56 15.97 12.58
N SER A 85 21.41 16.32 13.16
CA SER A 85 20.29 15.38 13.33
C SER A 85 19.61 15.08 11.99
N ALA A 86 18.83 14.01 11.94
CA ALA A 86 18.01 13.68 10.78
C ALA A 86 16.72 12.98 11.21
N GLN A 87 15.65 13.29 10.49
CA GLN A 87 14.36 12.62 10.68
C GLN A 87 14.43 11.15 10.24
N TYR A 88 15.27 10.86 9.26
CA TYR A 88 15.47 9.56 8.66
C TYR A 88 16.94 9.18 8.78
N SER A 89 17.22 7.94 9.15
CA SER A 89 18.58 7.41 9.26
C SER A 89 18.67 6.05 8.60
N THR A 90 19.72 5.87 7.79
CA THR A 90 20.07 4.56 7.24
C THR A 90 20.62 3.64 8.33
N GLU A 91 20.99 2.43 7.93
CA GLU A 91 21.52 1.37 8.80
C GLU A 91 22.90 1.73 9.38
N ASN A 92 23.58 2.72 8.76
CA ASN A 92 24.86 3.27 9.20
C ASN A 92 24.71 4.61 9.92
N ASP A 93 23.49 4.97 10.36
CA ASP A 93 23.13 6.26 10.96
C ASP A 93 23.30 7.49 10.05
N ASP A 94 23.58 7.31 8.76
CA ASP A 94 23.64 8.40 7.79
C ASP A 94 22.24 8.89 7.40
N ALA A 95 22.09 10.19 7.25
CA ALA A 95 20.87 10.82 6.78
C ALA A 95 20.73 10.66 5.25
N PRO A 96 19.64 10.06 4.74
CA PRO A 96 19.44 9.84 3.31
C PRO A 96 19.01 11.12 2.56
N ILE A 97 19.07 11.05 1.23
CA ILE A 97 18.36 11.98 0.35
C ILE A 97 16.96 11.44 0.09
N ALA A 98 15.94 12.24 0.39
CA ALA A 98 14.57 11.96 0.01
C ALA A 98 14.34 12.39 -1.44
N ARG A 99 13.69 11.53 -2.21
CA ARG A 99 13.24 11.81 -3.57
C ARG A 99 11.72 11.88 -3.59
N ILE A 100 11.19 12.96 -4.13
CA ILE A 100 9.76 13.23 -4.21
C ILE A 100 9.41 13.46 -5.68
N LEU A 101 8.39 12.76 -6.18
CA LEU A 101 7.81 12.99 -7.52
C LEU A 101 6.38 13.53 -7.41
N HIS A 102 5.83 13.93 -8.56
CA HIS A 102 4.42 14.29 -8.74
C HIS A 102 4.00 15.58 -8.05
N VAL A 103 4.93 16.52 -7.93
CA VAL A 103 4.69 17.88 -7.44
C VAL A 103 5.41 18.88 -8.33
N ASP A 104 4.74 19.97 -8.70
CA ASP A 104 5.33 21.11 -9.38
C ASP A 104 5.73 22.16 -8.34
N PRO A 105 7.03 22.32 -8.06
CA PRO A 105 7.51 23.27 -7.07
C PRO A 105 7.64 24.69 -7.64
N THR A 106 7.24 24.93 -8.89
CA THR A 106 7.30 26.26 -9.52
C THR A 106 5.99 27.02 -9.45
N GLU A 107 4.93 26.37 -8.98
CA GLU A 107 3.60 26.94 -8.75
C GLU A 107 3.50 27.58 -7.34
N GLU A 108 2.31 28.06 -6.98
CA GLU A 108 2.06 28.74 -5.69
C GLU A 108 2.53 27.91 -4.49
N ASP A 109 3.20 28.59 -3.55
CA ASP A 109 3.82 28.02 -2.35
C ASP A 109 4.81 26.88 -2.63
N GLY A 110 5.45 26.91 -3.81
CA GLY A 110 6.52 25.99 -4.19
C GLY A 110 7.88 26.28 -3.54
N VAL A 111 8.89 25.50 -3.93
CA VAL A 111 10.23 25.53 -3.34
C VAL A 111 11.34 25.53 -4.40
N GLU A 112 12.47 26.14 -4.09
CA GLU A 112 13.65 26.20 -4.95
C GLU A 112 14.86 25.51 -4.31
N VAL A 113 15.89 25.23 -5.11
CA VAL A 113 17.15 24.67 -4.60
C VAL A 113 17.79 25.64 -3.60
N GLY A 114 18.14 25.13 -2.42
CA GLY A 114 18.66 25.87 -1.28
C GLY A 114 17.61 26.22 -0.24
N ASP A 115 16.32 26.07 -0.54
CA ASP A 115 15.25 26.27 0.45
C ASP A 115 15.27 25.17 1.50
N ARG A 116 14.89 25.55 2.73
CA ARG A 116 14.68 24.60 3.82
C ARG A 116 13.21 24.39 4.04
N VAL A 117 12.81 23.13 4.12
CA VAL A 117 11.44 22.69 4.36
C VAL A 117 11.34 21.95 5.68
N SER A 118 10.22 22.13 6.36
CA SER A 118 9.77 21.32 7.49
C SER A 118 8.73 20.31 7.01
N VAL A 119 8.49 19.27 7.83
CA VAL A 119 7.39 18.35 7.57
C VAL A 119 6.06 19.11 7.57
N GLY A 120 5.31 18.97 6.48
CA GLY A 120 4.02 19.62 6.29
C GLY A 120 4.08 20.98 5.58
N ASP A 121 5.26 21.54 5.32
CA ASP A 121 5.40 22.73 4.48
C ASP A 121 4.98 22.40 3.05
N SER A 122 4.47 23.40 2.33
CA SER A 122 4.11 23.22 0.92
C SER A 122 5.34 22.92 0.06
N LEU A 123 5.21 21.97 -0.84
CA LEU A 123 6.17 21.71 -1.91
C LEU A 123 5.70 22.25 -3.28
N GLY A 124 4.53 22.90 -3.33
CA GLY A 124 3.89 23.39 -4.55
C GLY A 124 2.58 22.65 -4.86
N GLN A 125 2.33 22.40 -6.15
CA GLN A 125 1.05 21.84 -6.62
C GLN A 125 1.18 20.40 -7.14
N PRO A 126 0.26 19.47 -6.83
CA PRO A 126 0.31 18.11 -7.33
C PRO A 126 0.27 18.02 -8.87
N ILE A 127 1.15 17.21 -9.45
CA ILE A 127 1.16 16.90 -10.89
C ILE A 127 0.37 15.61 -11.14
N ARG A 128 -0.55 15.64 -12.11
CA ARG A 128 -1.12 14.40 -12.67
C ARG A 128 -0.19 13.87 -13.76
N ALA A 129 0.82 13.09 -13.37
CA ALA A 129 1.88 12.67 -14.29
C ALA A 129 1.36 11.70 -15.36
N GLY A 130 1.97 11.71 -16.56
CA GLY A 130 1.63 10.79 -17.65
C GLY A 130 1.94 9.32 -17.36
N PHE A 131 2.65 9.05 -16.27
CA PHE A 131 2.89 7.72 -15.71
C PHE A 131 1.66 7.15 -15.00
N PHE A 132 0.70 7.98 -14.60
CA PHE A 132 -0.47 7.54 -13.87
C PHE A 132 -1.40 6.73 -14.78
N ALA A 133 -1.91 5.63 -14.25
CA ALA A 133 -3.10 5.04 -14.84
C ALA A 133 -4.30 5.99 -14.63
N PRO A 134 -5.32 5.98 -15.50
CA PRO A 134 -6.43 6.94 -15.44
C PRO A 134 -7.20 6.95 -14.11
N TRP A 135 -7.14 5.87 -13.34
CA TRP A 135 -7.78 5.73 -12.04
C TRP A 135 -6.95 6.22 -10.86
N VAL A 136 -5.67 6.56 -11.05
CA VAL A 136 -4.79 6.96 -9.95
C VAL A 136 -5.11 8.41 -9.52
N GLY A 137 -5.28 8.61 -8.21
CA GLY A 137 -5.45 9.92 -7.61
C GLY A 137 -4.12 10.66 -7.45
N HIS A 138 -4.17 11.97 -7.20
CA HIS A 138 -2.97 12.74 -6.87
C HIS A 138 -2.31 12.19 -5.60
N HIS A 139 -0.99 12.02 -5.64
CA HIS A 139 -0.17 11.57 -4.53
C HIS A 139 1.25 12.10 -4.70
N LEU A 140 2.01 12.10 -3.61
CA LEU A 140 3.46 12.29 -3.62
C LEU A 140 4.12 10.93 -3.55
N HIS A 141 4.98 10.63 -4.52
CA HIS A 141 5.81 9.42 -4.49
C HIS A 141 7.10 9.72 -3.72
N LEU A 142 7.30 9.07 -2.58
CA LEU A 142 8.47 9.23 -1.72
C LEU A 142 9.37 7.99 -1.75
N GLY A 143 10.63 8.18 -2.08
CA GLY A 143 11.68 7.17 -1.95
C GLY A 143 12.96 7.76 -1.37
N PHE A 144 13.91 6.91 -0.95
CA PHE A 144 15.14 7.37 -0.31
C PHE A 144 16.40 6.78 -0.94
N ARG A 145 17.48 7.56 -0.92
CA ARG A 145 18.80 7.21 -1.45
C ARG A 145 19.91 7.55 -0.47
N GLU A 146 21.02 6.83 -0.60
CA GLU A 146 22.29 7.25 -0.02
C GLU A 146 22.76 8.54 -0.70
N ARG A 147 23.53 9.37 0.00
CA ARG A 147 23.86 10.75 -0.42
C ARG A 147 24.70 10.83 -1.69
N ASP A 148 25.56 9.85 -1.91
CA ASP A 148 26.47 9.75 -3.03
C ASP A 148 25.88 8.94 -4.20
N ALA A 149 24.65 8.44 -4.06
CA ALA A 149 23.98 7.68 -5.10
C ALA A 149 23.43 8.56 -6.23
N ASP A 150 23.25 7.96 -7.42
CA ASP A 150 22.59 8.60 -8.55
C ASP A 150 21.10 8.83 -8.23
N LEU A 151 20.73 10.10 -8.05
CA LEU A 151 19.37 10.51 -7.72
C LEU A 151 18.40 10.35 -8.88
N ARG A 152 18.86 10.34 -10.15
CA ARG A 152 18.01 10.24 -11.34
C ARG A 152 17.62 8.80 -11.67
N ARG A 153 18.45 7.83 -11.30
CA ARG A 153 18.20 6.42 -11.65
C ARG A 153 16.91 5.92 -11.01
N ALA A 154 16.00 5.36 -11.80
CA ALA A 154 14.72 4.85 -11.30
C ALA A 154 14.89 3.75 -10.23
N ALA A 155 15.84 2.83 -10.40
CA ALA A 155 16.11 1.72 -9.48
C ALA A 155 17.16 2.05 -8.41
N GLY A 156 17.09 1.36 -7.26
CA GLY A 156 18.05 1.45 -6.13
C GLY A 156 17.57 2.26 -4.92
N SER A 157 16.25 2.51 -4.81
CA SER A 157 15.69 3.14 -3.62
C SER A 157 15.82 2.18 -2.44
N ARG A 158 15.99 2.72 -1.25
CA ARG A 158 16.06 1.92 -0.02
C ARG A 158 14.65 1.45 0.38
N PRO A 159 14.49 0.24 0.94
CA PRO A 159 13.21 -0.23 1.46
C PRO A 159 12.60 0.74 2.49
N VAL A 160 11.29 0.99 2.39
CA VAL A 160 10.53 1.90 3.26
C VAL A 160 9.50 1.13 4.07
N SER A 161 9.27 1.49 5.33
CA SER A 161 8.19 0.95 6.17
C SER A 161 7.42 2.07 6.88
N PRO A 162 6.08 2.03 6.93
CA PRO A 162 5.29 2.97 7.71
C PRO A 162 5.35 2.62 9.21
N ALA A 163 5.55 3.63 10.07
CA ALA A 163 5.61 3.47 11.53
C ALA A 163 4.22 3.47 12.20
N THR A 164 3.20 2.97 11.52
CA THR A 164 1.82 2.94 12.02
C THR A 164 1.23 1.55 11.89
N THR A 165 0.27 1.23 12.75
CA THR A 165 -0.51 -0.01 12.63
C THR A 165 -1.64 0.22 11.65
N VAL A 166 -1.79 -0.67 10.67
CA VAL A 166 -2.92 -0.65 9.74
C VAL A 166 -3.92 -1.73 10.15
N GLU A 167 -5.13 -1.32 10.50
CA GLU A 167 -6.20 -2.25 10.85
C GLU A 167 -6.67 -3.01 9.60
N ALA A 168 -6.62 -4.34 9.67
CA ALA A 168 -7.14 -5.20 8.61
C ALA A 168 -8.66 -5.35 8.77
N VAL A 169 -9.44 -4.78 7.86
CA VAL A 169 -10.90 -4.76 7.95
C VAL A 169 -11.52 -5.83 7.03
N PRO A 170 -12.26 -6.80 7.59
CA PRO A 170 -12.95 -7.81 6.79
C PRO A 170 -13.94 -7.21 5.80
N TRP A 171 -13.98 -7.78 4.60
CA TRP A 171 -14.94 -7.42 3.56
C TRP A 171 -15.55 -8.69 2.96
N ASP A 172 -16.86 -8.70 2.76
CA ASP A 172 -17.60 -9.85 2.21
C ASP A 172 -17.82 -9.77 0.69
N GLY A 173 -17.18 -8.79 0.05
CA GLY A 173 -17.28 -8.53 -1.38
C GLY A 173 -18.47 -7.63 -1.75
N ARG A 174 -19.32 -7.21 -0.82
CA ARG A 174 -20.52 -6.42 -1.13
C ARG A 174 -20.29 -4.93 -0.90
N GLY A 175 -20.98 -4.11 -1.68
CA GLY A 175 -21.05 -2.67 -1.46
C GLY A 175 -22.00 -1.98 -2.43
N THR A 176 -22.33 -0.74 -2.12
CA THR A 176 -23.07 0.17 -2.98
C THR A 176 -22.10 1.16 -3.60
N VAL A 177 -22.22 1.39 -4.90
CA VAL A 177 -21.41 2.33 -5.65
C VAL A 177 -21.72 3.75 -5.17
N VAL A 178 -20.70 4.46 -4.67
CA VAL A 178 -20.81 5.84 -4.18
C VAL A 178 -20.13 6.85 -5.08
N GLU A 179 -19.17 6.39 -5.88
CA GLU A 179 -18.42 7.22 -6.82
C GLU A 179 -18.16 6.43 -8.10
N THR A 180 -18.17 7.13 -9.23
CA THR A 180 -17.88 6.58 -10.55
C THR A 180 -17.07 7.57 -11.36
N ALA A 181 -16.10 7.07 -12.11
CA ALA A 181 -15.37 7.80 -13.14
C ALA A 181 -15.19 6.91 -14.37
N ASP A 182 -14.57 7.44 -15.43
CA ASP A 182 -14.41 6.73 -16.72
C ASP A 182 -13.75 5.35 -16.60
N THR A 183 -12.94 5.12 -15.57
CA THR A 183 -12.14 3.89 -15.43
C THR A 183 -12.27 3.18 -14.09
N TYR A 184 -13.07 3.71 -13.17
CA TYR A 184 -13.22 3.12 -11.84
C TYR A 184 -14.57 3.42 -11.21
N ALA A 185 -14.91 2.63 -10.21
CA ALA A 185 -15.99 2.88 -9.28
C ALA A 185 -15.50 2.68 -7.85
N VAL A 186 -16.09 3.39 -6.88
CA VAL A 186 -15.81 3.20 -5.45
C VAL A 186 -17.07 2.67 -4.78
N LEU A 187 -16.90 1.61 -3.99
CA LEU A 187 -17.91 1.05 -3.12
C LEU A 187 -17.80 1.66 -1.72
N ASP A 188 -18.95 1.83 -1.06
CA ASP A 188 -19.06 2.31 0.32
C ASP A 188 -18.52 1.33 1.39
N ARG A 189 -18.11 0.13 0.98
CA ARG A 189 -17.71 -0.95 1.88
C ARG A 189 -16.35 -1.56 1.52
N PRO A 190 -15.63 -2.09 2.53
CA PRO A 190 -15.99 -2.08 3.96
C PRO A 190 -15.94 -0.68 4.60
N LEU A 191 -16.69 -0.49 5.69
CA LEU A 191 -16.69 0.78 6.42
C LEU A 191 -15.38 0.92 7.18
N HIS A 192 -14.84 2.14 7.20
CA HIS A 192 -13.70 2.44 8.04
C HIS A 192 -14.12 2.36 9.52
N PRO A 193 -13.36 1.64 10.37
CA PRO A 193 -13.80 1.35 11.74
C PRO A 193 -13.69 2.56 12.68
N ASP A 194 -12.82 3.52 12.36
CA ASP A 194 -12.66 4.77 13.13
C ASP A 194 -12.04 5.88 12.28
N PRO A 195 -12.83 6.50 11.37
CA PRO A 195 -12.36 7.52 10.44
C PRO A 195 -11.64 8.66 11.16
N GLY A 196 -10.47 9.02 10.66
CA GLY A 196 -9.71 10.14 11.18
C GLY A 196 -8.90 9.84 12.44
N GLU A 197 -8.87 8.60 12.94
CA GLU A 197 -8.12 8.24 14.16
C GLU A 197 -6.98 7.25 13.88
N ARG A 198 -7.11 6.39 12.86
CA ARG A 198 -6.09 5.40 12.49
C ARG A 198 -6.20 4.98 11.04
N PHE A 199 -5.19 4.27 10.54
CA PHE A 199 -5.22 3.68 9.21
C PHE A 199 -5.90 2.31 9.19
N ALA A 200 -6.68 2.05 8.15
CA ALA A 200 -7.27 0.75 7.86
C ALA A 200 -7.07 0.36 6.39
N ALA A 201 -7.02 -0.95 6.12
CA ALA A 201 -7.01 -1.49 4.76
C ALA A 201 -7.86 -2.77 4.68
N ILE A 202 -8.21 -3.19 3.46
CA ILE A 202 -9.00 -4.39 3.24
C ILE A 202 -8.23 -5.62 3.74
N ALA A 203 -8.89 -6.44 4.55
CA ALA A 203 -8.30 -7.65 5.09
C ALA A 203 -8.23 -8.76 4.02
N GLY A 204 -7.04 -9.29 3.84
CA GLY A 204 -6.79 -10.62 3.32
C GLY A 204 -6.56 -11.61 4.46
N SER A 205 -6.20 -12.83 4.09
CA SER A 205 -5.77 -13.86 5.02
C SER A 205 -4.52 -14.55 4.52
N ILE A 206 -3.56 -14.81 5.42
CA ILE A 206 -2.38 -15.65 5.18
C ILE A 206 -2.45 -16.93 6.00
N GLY A 207 -1.77 -17.96 5.53
CA GLY A 207 -1.78 -19.29 6.12
C GLY A 207 -2.69 -20.26 5.36
N SER A 208 -2.57 -21.54 5.70
CA SER A 208 -3.00 -22.67 4.87
C SER A 208 -4.46 -22.62 4.40
N SER A 209 -4.66 -22.57 3.08
CA SER A 209 -5.88 -23.03 2.42
C SER A 209 -5.83 -24.56 2.23
N ILE A 210 -6.58 -25.30 3.06
CA ILE A 210 -7.27 -26.63 2.93
C ILE A 210 -6.56 -27.85 2.28
N ASP A 211 -5.46 -27.75 1.54
CA ASP A 211 -4.91 -28.92 0.83
C ASP A 211 -4.06 -29.88 1.70
N GLU A 212 -3.65 -29.49 2.92
CA GLU A 212 -2.84 -30.36 3.80
C GLU A 212 -3.66 -31.17 4.84
N VAL A 213 -4.97 -30.95 4.96
CA VAL A 213 -5.79 -31.68 5.94
C VAL A 213 -6.27 -33.04 5.40
N LEU A 214 -6.26 -33.27 4.08
CA LEU A 214 -6.73 -34.52 3.49
C LEU A 214 -5.70 -35.66 3.50
N ASP A 215 -4.40 -35.37 3.66
CA ASP A 215 -3.35 -36.40 3.73
C ASP A 215 -3.07 -36.91 5.16
N SER A 216 -3.42 -36.15 6.20
CA SER A 216 -3.16 -36.57 7.59
C SER A 216 -4.29 -37.41 8.22
N ALA A 217 -5.51 -37.35 7.68
CA ALA A 217 -6.66 -38.08 8.24
C ALA A 217 -6.74 -39.56 7.81
N THR A 218 -5.88 -40.03 6.90
CA THR A 218 -5.87 -41.44 6.44
C THR A 218 -4.74 -42.30 7.00
N ALA A 219 -3.88 -41.75 7.88
CA ALA A 219 -2.75 -42.47 8.46
C ALA A 219 -2.74 -42.40 10.00
N SER A 220 -3.64 -43.13 10.66
CA SER A 220 -3.35 -43.87 11.91
C SER A 220 -4.63 -44.47 12.53
N GLY A 221 -4.98 -45.67 12.09
CA GLY A 221 -5.76 -46.61 12.88
C GLY A 221 -4.84 -47.59 13.62
N HIS A 222 -5.25 -47.98 14.83
CA HIS A 222 -4.65 -49.00 15.74
C HIS A 222 -3.37 -48.53 16.48
N ASP A 223 -3.15 -48.74 17.77
CA ASP A 223 -3.68 -49.70 18.76
C ASP A 223 -3.58 -49.14 20.20
N ALA A 224 -4.37 -49.72 21.10
CA ALA A 224 -4.35 -49.49 22.54
C ALA A 224 -3.30 -50.38 23.27
N ALA A 225 -2.59 -49.84 24.27
CA ALA A 225 -2.18 -50.56 25.48
C ALA A 225 -1.56 -49.64 26.55
N THR A 226 -1.77 -50.05 27.80
CA THR A 226 -1.50 -49.41 29.11
C THR A 226 -0.05 -49.51 29.62
N ALA A 227 0.44 -48.51 30.38
CA ALA A 227 0.87 -48.61 31.80
C ALA A 227 1.99 -47.63 32.24
N SER A 228 1.70 -46.88 33.31
CA SER A 228 2.51 -46.44 34.48
C SER A 228 3.96 -45.89 34.38
N GLY A 229 4.20 -44.74 35.02
CA GLY A 229 5.45 -44.48 35.78
C GLY A 229 6.01 -43.05 35.78
N HIS A 230 5.74 -42.30 36.86
CA HIS A 230 6.53 -41.27 37.59
C HIS A 230 7.53 -40.30 36.90
N ASP A 231 7.36 -39.03 37.33
CA ASP A 231 8.34 -37.95 37.57
C ASP A 231 9.20 -37.37 36.42
N ALA A 232 8.88 -36.13 36.03
CA ALA A 232 9.64 -34.92 36.42
C ALA A 232 9.22 -33.74 35.54
N ALA A 233 8.95 -32.60 36.17
CA ALA A 233 8.58 -31.36 35.51
C ALA A 233 9.75 -30.74 34.75
N THR A 234 9.54 -30.45 33.47
CA THR A 234 10.13 -29.31 32.78
C THR A 234 9.07 -28.73 31.85
N ASP A 235 8.61 -27.53 32.22
CA ASP A 235 7.75 -26.64 31.45
C ASP A 235 8.47 -26.23 30.16
N ALA A 236 8.26 -27.00 29.09
CA ALA A 236 8.55 -26.60 27.73
C ALA A 236 7.21 -26.22 27.11
N GLY A 237 7.01 -24.91 26.97
CA GLY A 237 5.81 -24.31 26.39
C GLY A 237 5.40 -25.04 25.12
N LEU A 238 4.24 -25.68 25.19
CA LEU A 238 3.54 -26.25 24.06
C LEU A 238 3.35 -25.15 23.03
N GLY A 239 4.11 -25.25 21.93
CA GLY A 239 3.86 -24.48 20.72
C GLY A 239 2.42 -24.74 20.28
N SER A 240 1.57 -23.74 20.43
CA SER A 240 0.22 -23.74 19.89
C SER A 240 0.33 -23.86 18.37
N THR A 241 0.03 -25.06 17.86
CA THR A 241 -0.29 -25.29 16.46
C THR A 241 -1.67 -24.71 16.20
N ASP A 242 -1.78 -23.39 16.15
CA ASP A 242 -2.97 -22.74 15.60
C ASP A 242 -2.64 -22.32 14.17
N SER A 243 -2.88 -23.25 13.24
CA SER A 243 -2.84 -23.02 11.78
C SER A 243 -4.07 -22.24 11.31
N ALA A 244 -4.62 -21.38 12.17
CA ALA A 244 -5.74 -20.52 11.82
C ALA A 244 -5.27 -19.46 10.82
N ALA A 245 -6.05 -19.27 9.77
CA ALA A 245 -5.84 -18.19 8.81
C ALA A 245 -5.79 -16.84 9.54
N ARG A 246 -4.76 -16.04 9.26
CA ARG A 246 -4.49 -14.79 9.97
C ARG A 246 -4.87 -13.60 9.10
N ALA A 247 -5.71 -12.71 9.63
CA ALA A 247 -6.08 -11.49 8.94
C ALA A 247 -4.85 -10.57 8.75
N VAL A 248 -4.71 -10.01 7.56
CA VAL A 248 -3.63 -9.09 7.18
C VAL A 248 -4.17 -7.95 6.33
N ALA A 249 -3.61 -6.76 6.50
CA ALA A 249 -4.03 -5.59 5.74
C ALA A 249 -3.33 -5.60 4.36
N LEU A 250 -4.11 -5.65 3.28
CA LEU A 250 -3.58 -5.76 1.91
C LEU A 250 -3.32 -4.40 1.29
N ASP A 251 -2.31 -4.36 0.42
CA ASP A 251 -1.91 -3.19 -0.36
C ASP A 251 -1.51 -3.59 -1.78
N GLY A 252 -1.77 -2.71 -2.76
CA GLY A 252 -1.38 -2.92 -4.15
C GLY A 252 -2.53 -2.96 -5.16
N GLY A 253 -2.17 -3.00 -6.44
CA GLY A 253 -3.12 -3.10 -7.55
C GLY A 253 -3.39 -4.56 -7.91
N LEU A 254 -4.45 -5.15 -7.38
CA LEU A 254 -4.76 -6.56 -7.54
C LEU A 254 -5.64 -6.82 -8.79
N PRO A 255 -5.24 -7.60 -9.80
CA PRO A 255 -3.87 -8.02 -10.14
C PRO A 255 -3.23 -7.12 -11.21
N HIS A 256 -3.70 -5.87 -11.38
CA HIS A 256 -3.26 -5.01 -12.47
C HIS A 256 -1.84 -4.41 -12.30
N TYR A 257 -1.18 -4.72 -11.18
CA TYR A 257 0.26 -4.66 -11.01
C TYR A 257 0.79 -6.04 -10.63
N ASP A 258 2.04 -6.35 -10.96
CA ASP A 258 2.61 -7.69 -10.75
C ASP A 258 2.73 -8.08 -9.26
N HIS A 259 2.80 -7.06 -8.39
CA HIS A 259 3.07 -7.21 -6.97
C HIS A 259 2.07 -6.46 -6.09
N GLY A 260 1.98 -6.92 -4.85
CA GLY A 260 1.34 -6.22 -3.75
C GLY A 260 2.10 -6.42 -2.46
N GLY A 261 1.43 -6.18 -1.33
CA GLY A 261 2.03 -6.49 -0.04
C GLY A 261 1.10 -6.45 1.14
N LEU A 262 1.69 -6.73 2.29
CA LEU A 262 1.07 -6.71 3.59
C LEU A 262 1.53 -5.46 4.35
N LEU A 263 0.58 -4.73 4.94
CA LEU A 263 0.88 -3.59 5.82
C LEU A 263 0.85 -4.05 7.28
N GLY A 264 1.88 -3.68 8.05
CA GLY A 264 1.97 -3.97 9.48
C GLY A 264 2.33 -5.41 9.86
N ARG A 265 2.59 -6.30 8.88
CA ARG A 265 3.05 -7.67 9.12
C ARG A 265 4.08 -8.11 8.08
N GLN A 266 5.00 -8.96 8.50
CA GLN A 266 5.91 -9.69 7.63
C GLN A 266 5.90 -11.18 8.01
N ILE A 267 6.21 -12.03 7.04
CA ILE A 267 6.47 -13.45 7.21
C ILE A 267 7.98 -13.61 7.38
N ASP A 268 8.42 -14.17 8.49
CA ASP A 268 9.84 -14.24 8.83
C ASP A 268 10.60 -15.26 7.96
N HIS A 269 9.94 -16.35 7.56
CA HIS A 269 10.55 -17.45 6.84
C HIS A 269 9.63 -18.07 5.79
N GLY A 270 10.19 -18.35 4.61
CA GLY A 270 9.49 -19.04 3.53
C GLY A 270 8.44 -18.18 2.84
N GLU A 271 7.45 -18.85 2.29
CA GLU A 271 6.36 -18.26 1.52
C GLU A 271 5.03 -18.78 2.08
N GLU A 272 4.03 -17.90 2.22
CA GLU A 272 2.67 -18.30 2.59
C GLU A 272 1.66 -17.89 1.51
N PRO A 273 0.63 -18.71 1.25
CA PRO A 273 -0.47 -18.29 0.38
C PRO A 273 -1.21 -17.12 1.02
N VAL A 274 -1.64 -16.19 0.17
CA VAL A 274 -2.53 -15.09 0.56
C VAL A 274 -3.85 -15.21 -0.18
N SER A 275 -4.94 -14.97 0.54
CA SER A 275 -6.31 -15.08 0.04
C SER A 275 -7.12 -13.83 0.35
N LEU A 276 -8.05 -13.50 -0.55
CA LEU A 276 -9.04 -12.44 -0.38
C LEU A 276 -10.40 -12.98 -0.86
N LEU A 277 -11.47 -12.68 -0.12
CA LEU A 277 -12.82 -13.18 -0.42
C LEU A 277 -12.89 -14.72 -0.54
N GLY A 278 -12.04 -15.42 0.21
CA GLY A 278 -11.96 -16.89 0.22
C GLY A 278 -11.26 -17.53 -0.98
N ALA A 279 -10.72 -16.73 -1.91
CA ALA A 279 -9.92 -17.22 -3.03
C ALA A 279 -8.44 -16.90 -2.82
N ARG A 280 -7.55 -17.83 -3.17
CA ARG A 280 -6.10 -17.58 -3.23
C ARG A 280 -5.84 -16.53 -4.31
N ILE A 281 -5.10 -15.48 -3.96
CA ILE A 281 -4.75 -14.38 -4.86
C ILE A 281 -3.26 -14.30 -5.16
N GLY A 282 -2.43 -15.03 -4.41
CA GLY A 282 -0.99 -14.95 -4.54
C GLY A 282 -0.24 -15.66 -3.43
N THR A 283 1.04 -15.34 -3.37
CA THR A 283 2.00 -15.86 -2.40
C THR A 283 2.80 -14.71 -1.81
N VAL A 284 3.02 -14.72 -0.49
CA VAL A 284 3.76 -13.66 0.23
C VAL A 284 5.10 -14.17 0.71
N SER A 285 6.15 -13.38 0.48
CA SER A 285 7.49 -13.56 1.05
C SER A 285 7.91 -12.27 1.77
N GLY A 286 8.27 -12.37 3.05
CA GLY A 286 8.43 -11.18 3.88
C GLY A 286 7.11 -10.41 3.96
N ARG A 287 7.07 -9.21 3.40
CA ARG A 287 5.84 -8.40 3.28
C ARG A 287 5.34 -8.25 1.84
N THR A 288 6.08 -8.72 0.86
CA THR A 288 5.75 -8.57 -0.57
C THR A 288 4.93 -9.76 -1.02
N ALA A 289 3.84 -9.49 -1.74
CA ALA A 289 3.00 -10.47 -2.38
C ALA A 289 3.27 -10.50 -3.89
N ALA A 290 3.41 -11.70 -4.46
CA ALA A 290 3.31 -11.92 -5.89
C ALA A 290 1.91 -12.47 -6.20
N TRP A 291 1.19 -11.85 -7.14
CA TRP A 291 -0.15 -12.28 -7.49
C TRP A 291 -0.15 -13.49 -8.43
N ASP A 292 -1.09 -14.42 -8.22
CA ASP A 292 -1.27 -15.62 -9.04
C ASP A 292 -2.17 -15.35 -10.28
N ASP A 293 -2.26 -14.10 -10.74
CA ASP A 293 -3.18 -13.62 -11.80
C ASP A 293 -4.69 -13.89 -11.55
N PRO A 294 -5.24 -13.54 -10.37
CA PRO A 294 -6.64 -13.77 -10.05
C PRO A 294 -7.61 -12.94 -10.90
N THR A 295 -8.73 -13.53 -11.33
CA THR A 295 -9.78 -12.79 -12.02
C THR A 295 -10.76 -12.16 -11.02
N VAL A 296 -10.84 -10.83 -11.02
CA VAL A 296 -11.83 -10.08 -10.23
C VAL A 296 -13.13 -9.93 -11.03
N LEU A 297 -14.24 -10.36 -10.45
CA LEU A 297 -15.57 -10.34 -11.06
C LEU A 297 -16.51 -9.43 -10.29
N VAL A 298 -17.30 -8.63 -11.01
CA VAL A 298 -18.42 -7.84 -10.48
C VAL A 298 -19.74 -8.49 -10.88
N GLU A 299 -20.60 -8.69 -9.90
CA GLU A 299 -21.93 -9.26 -10.06
C GLU A 299 -23.00 -8.24 -9.75
N ARG A 300 -24.01 -8.21 -10.62
CA ARG A 300 -25.11 -7.26 -10.59
C ARG A 300 -26.42 -8.02 -10.76
N GLU A 301 -27.49 -7.50 -10.19
CA GLU A 301 -28.81 -8.09 -10.36
C GLU A 301 -29.23 -8.05 -11.83
N GLY A 302 -29.59 -9.20 -12.40
CA GLY A 302 -30.07 -9.30 -13.79
C GLY A 302 -28.97 -9.32 -14.86
N PHE A 303 -27.68 -9.36 -14.49
CA PHE A 303 -26.55 -9.45 -15.43
C PHE A 303 -25.63 -10.63 -15.10
N ASP A 304 -24.95 -11.15 -16.12
CA ASP A 304 -23.89 -12.13 -15.91
C ASP A 304 -22.69 -11.50 -15.17
N PRO A 305 -21.97 -12.27 -14.32
CA PRO A 305 -20.73 -11.82 -13.69
C PRO A 305 -19.74 -11.28 -14.73
N THR A 306 -19.31 -10.04 -14.54
CA THR A 306 -18.46 -9.33 -15.50
C THR A 306 -17.04 -9.20 -14.92
N PRO A 307 -15.98 -9.66 -15.62
CA PRO A 307 -14.61 -9.41 -15.19
C PRO A 307 -14.26 -7.93 -15.27
N ILE A 308 -13.44 -7.48 -14.32
CA ILE A 308 -12.88 -6.13 -14.29
C ILE A 308 -11.35 -6.22 -14.23
N GLN A 309 -10.67 -5.09 -14.47
CA GLN A 309 -9.21 -5.01 -14.44
C GLN A 309 -8.65 -5.37 -13.04
N GLY A 310 -9.36 -5.03 -11.97
CA GLY A 310 -8.93 -5.39 -10.63
C GLY A 310 -9.47 -4.49 -9.50
N LEU A 311 -8.79 -4.53 -8.37
CA LEU A 311 -9.00 -3.71 -7.18
C LEU A 311 -7.76 -2.84 -6.93
N SER A 312 -7.98 -1.60 -6.50
CA SER A 312 -6.92 -0.72 -5.99
C SER A 312 -6.96 -0.75 -4.47
N LEU A 313 -5.99 -1.42 -3.85
CA LEU A 313 -5.87 -1.59 -2.40
C LEU A 313 -4.84 -0.59 -1.86
N ALA A 314 -5.19 0.09 -0.76
CA ALA A 314 -4.33 1.05 -0.06
C ALA A 314 -4.77 1.17 1.40
N ALA A 315 -3.88 1.69 2.26
CA ALA A 315 -4.28 2.12 3.60
C ALA A 315 -4.95 3.48 3.53
N SER A 316 -6.13 3.61 4.14
CA SER A 316 -6.88 4.85 4.25
C SER A 316 -7.08 5.20 5.72
N ARG A 317 -7.08 6.50 6.03
CA ARG A 317 -7.33 7.06 7.37
C ARG A 317 -8.79 7.43 7.57
N ASP A 318 -9.49 7.80 6.49
CA ASP A 318 -10.79 8.45 6.56
C ASP A 318 -11.87 7.64 5.84
N ASP A 319 -11.61 7.23 4.60
CA ASP A 319 -12.55 6.57 3.70
C ASP A 319 -11.96 5.27 3.14
N LEU A 320 -12.30 4.14 3.79
CA LEU A 320 -11.78 2.83 3.39
C LEU A 320 -12.40 2.38 2.06
N GLY A 321 -13.69 2.01 2.07
CA GLY A 321 -14.41 1.59 0.87
C GLY A 321 -13.68 0.50 0.06
N THR A 322 -14.07 0.34 -1.20
CA THR A 322 -13.30 -0.48 -2.15
C THR A 322 -13.30 0.17 -3.53
N LYS A 323 -12.12 0.36 -4.11
CA LYS A 323 -11.97 0.92 -5.45
C LYS A 323 -11.84 -0.18 -6.51
N LEU A 324 -12.83 -0.27 -7.39
CA LEU A 324 -12.90 -1.18 -8.52
C LEU A 324 -12.27 -0.52 -9.74
N ILE A 325 -11.34 -1.19 -10.42
CA ILE A 325 -10.75 -0.71 -11.67
C ILE A 325 -11.47 -1.41 -12.82
N CYS A 326 -12.30 -0.65 -13.56
CA CYS A 326 -13.30 -1.23 -14.44
C CYS A 326 -13.56 -0.35 -15.70
N PRO A 327 -12.54 -0.12 -16.55
CA PRO A 327 -12.68 0.72 -17.76
C PRO A 327 -13.73 0.23 -18.75
N ASP A 328 -14.00 -1.07 -18.78
CA ASP A 328 -14.95 -1.70 -19.71
C ASP A 328 -16.33 -1.98 -19.09
N LEU A 329 -16.55 -1.54 -17.84
CA LEU A 329 -17.78 -1.77 -17.10
C LEU A 329 -18.29 -0.47 -16.47
N SER A 330 -19.41 0.03 -16.99
CA SER A 330 -20.13 1.16 -16.39
C SER A 330 -21.02 0.70 -15.25
N LEU A 331 -20.83 1.32 -14.09
CA LEU A 331 -21.66 1.17 -12.89
C LEU A 331 -22.34 2.50 -12.59
N ALA A 332 -23.52 2.47 -11.96
CA ALA A 332 -24.22 3.68 -11.55
C ALA A 332 -24.08 3.93 -10.05
N VAL A 333 -23.95 5.21 -9.64
CA VAL A 333 -24.06 5.57 -8.22
C VAL A 333 -25.41 5.09 -7.66
N GLY A 334 -25.37 4.43 -6.49
CA GLY A 334 -26.51 3.77 -5.86
C GLY A 334 -26.71 2.31 -6.26
N GLU A 335 -25.98 1.81 -7.27
CA GLU A 335 -26.02 0.40 -7.65
C GLU A 335 -25.36 -0.49 -6.59
N THR A 336 -26.00 -1.60 -6.25
CA THR A 336 -25.43 -2.60 -5.32
C THR A 336 -24.79 -3.72 -6.11
N VAL A 337 -23.54 -4.03 -5.79
CA VAL A 337 -22.77 -5.06 -6.48
C VAL A 337 -22.19 -6.07 -5.49
N ARG A 338 -21.79 -7.23 -6.02
CA ARG A 338 -20.95 -8.19 -5.31
C ARG A 338 -19.70 -8.48 -6.11
N VAL A 339 -18.55 -8.34 -5.46
CA VAL A 339 -17.24 -8.73 -5.97
C VAL A 339 -16.95 -10.17 -5.58
N ARG A 340 -16.40 -10.93 -6.51
CA ARG A 340 -15.83 -12.26 -6.28
C ARG A 340 -14.46 -12.36 -6.96
N ILE A 341 -13.64 -13.28 -6.47
CA ILE A 341 -12.33 -13.58 -7.05
C ILE A 341 -12.30 -15.05 -7.46
N ARG A 342 -11.65 -15.34 -8.60
CA ARG A 342 -11.43 -16.69 -9.12
C ARG A 342 -9.99 -16.86 -9.57
#